data_AF-A0A2T4VWL8-F1
#
_entry.id   AF-A0A2T4VWL8-F1
#
_cell.length_a   1.000
_cell.length_b   1.000
_cell.length_c   1.000
_cell.angle_alpha   90.00
_cell.angle_beta   90.00
_cell.angle_gamma   90.00
#
_symmetry.space_group_name_H-M   'P 1'
#
loop_
_entity.id
_entity.type
_entity.pdbx_description
1 polymer ?
#
loop_
_entity_poly.entity_id
_entity_poly.type
_entity_poly.pdbx_seq_one_letter_code
_entity_poly.pdbx_strand_id
1 'polypeptide(L)'
;MQQNFEQSKSVTYWVLGSRFVIPWTIKDPFTLHAEIENIDGNKELIPERDFKVDAYESDLILNLQDKPRGNILLRIFEGDKQEVKRGIAEPQKAPYHLVREADLHPVKSRLEEVETAVKKVDKIDDIATELEEVRKKAEHVELLKKQTDQIAKDASDTAKRIEAVHQKAKQVDSLAQATNTIEQKVDNLSGKTEEVCKKIEQIDLSKIEGLDPQTQKYLQTIQKQLNASRLTLQEEDSCGRPTIHMKNKAGQLVAQIWYNTYDNLVMGRVNDKGGFASYLVFRPNGGIDINSETFVDGSSPSIFDEMAKRLTPHFLGLIQGRTTTRCARLNRDPSLNEVISGTDIHSWSYPAEDNSGYLTSSPHAWNLYPSDEQKQQKWKVIGRTRGYYIPAWYWIQEVIDPKDVIFKTVGSSTLADNLIDLKTMQNKINTIDALQTKISQLETELTADKTKISQLENADKSNRTFASKLLAIVKDLPQDLKAMEQRIKELEARSA
;
A
#
# COMPACT_ATOMS: atom_id res chain seq x y z
N MET A 1 9.72 -34.40 -47.59
CA MET A 1 10.56 -35.44 -46.96
C MET A 1 9.64 -36.56 -46.50
N GLN A 2 9.65 -37.71 -47.17
CA GLN A 2 8.87 -38.89 -46.76
C GLN A 2 9.64 -39.62 -45.65
N GLN A 3 9.01 -39.83 -44.49
CA GLN A 3 9.53 -40.69 -43.43
C GLN A 3 9.49 -42.15 -43.93
N ASN A 4 10.65 -42.80 -44.06
CA ASN A 4 10.80 -44.14 -44.64
C ASN A 4 10.89 -45.28 -43.59
N PHE A 5 10.44 -45.03 -42.36
CA PHE A 5 10.52 -45.96 -41.23
C PHE A 5 9.21 -45.98 -40.45
N GLU A 6 8.76 -47.17 -40.01
CA GLU A 6 7.78 -47.27 -38.93
C GLU A 6 8.50 -47.02 -37.60
N GLN A 7 8.34 -45.81 -37.04
CA GLN A 7 9.02 -45.41 -35.81
C GLN A 7 8.22 -45.89 -34.59
N SER A 8 8.74 -46.85 -33.84
CA SER A 8 8.11 -47.32 -32.60
C SER A 8 8.52 -46.51 -31.37
N LYS A 9 9.78 -46.02 -31.35
CA LYS A 9 10.37 -45.17 -30.29
C LYS A 9 11.40 -44.22 -30.89
N SER A 10 11.55 -43.03 -30.32
CA SER A 10 12.61 -42.09 -30.73
C SER A 10 13.06 -41.15 -29.60
N VAL A 11 14.31 -40.68 -29.68
CA VAL A 11 14.89 -39.66 -28.80
C VAL A 11 15.80 -38.74 -29.61
N THR A 12 15.93 -37.48 -29.19
CA THR A 12 16.75 -36.47 -29.86
C THR A 12 17.71 -35.81 -28.88
N TYR A 13 18.97 -35.65 -29.28
CA TYR A 13 20.05 -35.07 -28.50
C TYR A 13 20.74 -33.94 -29.23
N TRP A 14 21.30 -33.01 -28.46
CA TRP A 14 22.30 -32.07 -28.95
C TRP A 14 23.67 -32.74 -28.95
N VAL A 15 24.37 -32.68 -30.08
CA VAL A 15 25.69 -33.32 -30.23
C VAL A 15 26.78 -32.48 -29.56
N LEU A 16 26.99 -32.71 -28.26
CA LEU A 16 28.06 -32.09 -27.45
C LEU A 16 29.21 -33.06 -27.12
N GLY A 17 29.01 -34.36 -27.37
CA GLY A 17 29.94 -35.46 -27.08
C GLY A 17 29.75 -36.63 -28.05
N SER A 18 30.36 -37.77 -27.75
CA SER A 18 30.33 -38.97 -28.60
C SER A 18 29.50 -40.12 -28.04
N ARG A 19 28.90 -39.98 -26.84
CA ARG A 19 28.15 -41.03 -26.16
C ARG A 19 26.77 -40.51 -25.74
N PHE A 20 25.72 -41.24 -26.08
CA PHE A 20 24.33 -40.82 -25.90
C PHE A 20 23.51 -41.97 -25.33
N VAL A 21 22.80 -41.70 -24.25
CA VAL A 21 21.96 -42.69 -23.58
C VAL A 21 20.72 -42.99 -24.44
N ILE A 22 20.32 -44.25 -24.53
CA ILE A 22 19.05 -44.67 -25.13
C ILE A 22 18.07 -44.92 -23.98
N PRO A 23 16.97 -44.16 -23.87
CA PRO A 23 16.09 -44.19 -22.70
C PRO A 23 15.15 -45.41 -22.65
N TRP A 24 15.41 -46.44 -23.46
CA TRP A 24 14.65 -47.69 -23.48
C TRP A 24 15.56 -48.90 -23.61
N THR A 25 15.09 -50.04 -23.11
CA THR A 25 15.80 -51.32 -23.24
C THR A 25 15.89 -51.76 -24.70
N ILE A 26 17.10 -52.05 -25.15
CA ILE A 26 17.42 -52.46 -26.51
C ILE A 26 17.30 -53.98 -26.60
N LYS A 27 16.36 -54.50 -27.38
CA LYS A 27 16.17 -55.95 -27.57
C LYS A 27 17.10 -56.51 -28.65
N ASP A 28 17.30 -55.74 -29.71
CA ASP A 28 18.20 -56.06 -30.81
C ASP A 28 18.90 -54.75 -31.25
N PRO A 29 20.24 -54.66 -31.17
CA PRO A 29 20.97 -53.47 -31.61
C PRO A 29 20.81 -53.15 -33.10
N PHE A 30 20.46 -54.14 -33.94
CA PHE A 30 20.35 -53.97 -35.39
C PHE A 30 19.05 -53.28 -35.83
N THR A 31 18.07 -53.11 -34.93
CA THR A 31 16.82 -52.37 -35.19
C THR A 31 16.93 -50.88 -34.86
N LEU A 32 18.10 -50.44 -34.37
CA LEU A 32 18.38 -49.04 -34.08
C LEU A 32 18.93 -48.32 -35.30
N HIS A 33 18.33 -47.17 -35.56
CA HIS A 33 18.71 -46.24 -36.60
C HIS A 33 19.01 -44.88 -35.98
N ALA A 34 19.92 -44.14 -36.59
CA ALA A 34 20.24 -42.79 -36.17
C ALA A 34 20.37 -41.86 -37.37
N GLU A 35 19.98 -40.60 -37.22
CA GLU A 35 20.16 -39.56 -38.23
C GLU A 35 20.69 -38.28 -37.57
N ILE A 36 21.46 -37.51 -38.33
CA ILE A 36 21.86 -36.15 -37.95
C ILE A 36 21.12 -35.12 -38.79
N GLU A 37 20.65 -34.06 -38.15
CA GLU A 37 20.04 -32.91 -38.79
C GLU A 37 21.01 -31.74 -38.77
N ASN A 38 21.36 -31.28 -39.98
CA ASN A 38 22.21 -30.11 -40.24
C ASN A 38 21.46 -29.08 -41.10
N ILE A 39 22.08 -27.92 -41.33
CA ILE A 39 21.55 -26.86 -42.22
C ILE A 39 21.26 -27.37 -43.65
N ASP A 40 22.01 -28.38 -44.10
CA ASP A 40 21.87 -28.99 -45.43
C ASP A 40 20.82 -30.14 -45.49
N GLY A 41 20.13 -30.43 -44.38
CA GLY A 41 19.11 -31.46 -44.26
C GLY A 41 19.53 -32.70 -43.46
N ASN A 42 18.64 -33.71 -43.43
CA ASN A 42 18.81 -34.93 -42.64
C ASN A 42 19.73 -35.94 -43.34
N LYS A 43 20.66 -36.53 -42.58
CA LYS A 43 21.54 -37.60 -43.04
C LYS A 43 21.44 -38.81 -42.13
N GLU A 44 21.02 -39.95 -42.70
CA GLU A 44 21.01 -41.26 -42.02
C GLU A 44 22.46 -41.71 -41.73
N LEU A 45 22.70 -42.18 -40.51
CA LEU A 45 23.97 -42.76 -40.06
C LEU A 45 23.96 -44.27 -40.27
N ILE A 46 25.12 -44.82 -40.65
CA ILE A 46 25.29 -46.25 -40.91
C ILE A 46 25.78 -46.97 -39.65
N PRO A 47 25.09 -48.01 -39.16
CA PRO A 47 25.55 -48.84 -38.04
C PRO A 47 26.95 -49.42 -38.28
N GLU A 48 27.73 -49.60 -37.22
CA GLU A 48 29.14 -50.04 -37.18
C GLU A 48 30.17 -49.11 -37.85
N ARG A 49 29.77 -48.33 -38.86
CA ARG A 49 30.62 -47.33 -39.51
C ARG A 49 30.57 -46.00 -38.75
N ASP A 50 29.37 -45.43 -38.62
CA ASP A 50 29.16 -44.08 -38.11
C ASP A 50 28.80 -44.08 -36.62
N PHE A 51 28.25 -45.19 -36.12
CA PHE A 51 27.97 -45.38 -34.70
C PHE A 51 28.01 -46.86 -34.30
N LYS A 52 28.17 -47.10 -33.00
CA LYS A 52 28.04 -48.43 -32.37
C LYS A 52 27.06 -48.33 -31.21
N VAL A 53 26.43 -49.45 -30.89
CA VAL A 53 25.48 -49.54 -29.77
C VAL A 53 26.08 -50.45 -28.71
N ASP A 54 26.26 -49.92 -27.50
CA ASP A 54 26.53 -50.69 -26.31
C ASP A 54 25.19 -51.08 -25.69
N ALA A 55 24.74 -52.29 -25.98
CA ALA A 55 23.45 -52.80 -25.49
C ALA A 55 23.45 -53.06 -23.96
N TYR A 56 24.62 -53.20 -23.33
CA TYR A 56 24.72 -53.41 -21.88
C TYR A 56 24.52 -52.12 -21.12
N GLU A 57 25.18 -51.04 -21.56
CA GLU A 57 25.07 -49.70 -20.97
C GLU A 57 23.89 -48.89 -21.56
N SER A 58 23.18 -49.42 -22.56
CA SER A 58 22.13 -48.73 -23.32
C SER A 58 22.60 -47.41 -23.93
N ASP A 59 23.82 -47.41 -24.48
CA ASP A 59 24.44 -46.22 -25.06
C ASP A 59 24.67 -46.36 -26.57
N LEU A 60 24.46 -45.28 -27.29
CA LEU A 60 24.93 -45.11 -28.66
C LEU A 60 26.24 -44.31 -28.65
N ILE A 61 27.28 -44.87 -29.25
CA ILE A 61 28.61 -44.28 -29.38
C ILE A 61 28.82 -43.85 -30.83
N LEU A 62 28.91 -42.54 -31.08
CA LEU A 62 29.20 -41.99 -32.41
C LEU A 62 30.69 -42.13 -32.75
N ASN A 63 30.98 -42.72 -33.91
CA ASN A 63 32.31 -42.81 -34.51
C ASN A 63 32.52 -41.66 -35.50
N LEU A 64 32.57 -40.42 -34.99
CA LEU A 64 32.85 -39.25 -35.81
C LEU A 64 34.36 -38.96 -35.77
N GLN A 65 35.09 -39.39 -36.80
CA GLN A 65 36.49 -39.00 -36.98
C GLN A 65 36.65 -37.49 -37.25
N ASP A 66 35.63 -36.84 -37.80
CA ASP A 66 35.53 -35.39 -37.92
C ASP A 66 34.40 -34.87 -37.04
N LYS A 67 34.72 -34.13 -35.97
CA LYS A 67 33.71 -33.44 -35.15
C LYS A 67 33.01 -32.38 -36.01
N PRO A 68 31.70 -32.54 -36.29
CA PRO A 68 31.03 -31.55 -37.11
C PRO A 68 30.83 -30.27 -36.27
N ARG A 69 31.23 -29.11 -36.82
CA ARG A 69 31.11 -27.80 -36.15
C ARG A 69 29.72 -27.23 -36.40
N GLY A 70 28.93 -27.02 -35.35
CA GLY A 70 27.62 -26.37 -35.44
C GLY A 70 26.59 -26.92 -34.46
N ASN A 71 25.37 -26.37 -34.53
CA ASN A 71 24.21 -26.84 -33.79
C ASN A 71 23.63 -28.07 -34.51
N ILE A 72 24.01 -29.26 -34.05
CA ILE A 72 23.66 -30.53 -34.72
C ILE A 72 22.79 -31.34 -33.78
N LEU A 73 21.64 -31.78 -34.31
CA LEU A 73 20.74 -32.66 -33.61
C LEU A 73 21.00 -34.10 -34.06
N LEU A 74 21.18 -34.99 -33.09
CA LEU A 74 21.21 -36.43 -33.30
C LEU A 74 19.84 -36.98 -32.92
N ARG A 75 19.19 -37.67 -33.85
CA ARG A 75 17.96 -38.41 -33.58
C ARG A 75 18.24 -39.90 -33.63
N ILE A 76 17.83 -40.62 -32.60
CA ILE A 76 17.96 -42.08 -32.48
C ILE A 76 16.55 -42.66 -32.44
N PHE A 77 16.29 -43.73 -33.20
CA PHE A 77 14.98 -44.36 -33.27
C PHE A 77 15.06 -45.87 -33.52
N GLU A 78 14.02 -46.59 -33.11
CA GLU A 78 13.90 -48.06 -33.22
C GLU A 78 12.71 -48.40 -34.13
N GLY A 79 12.95 -49.18 -35.19
CA GLY A 79 11.90 -49.56 -36.16
C GLY A 79 12.42 -50.24 -37.43
N ASP A 80 11.51 -50.84 -38.22
CA ASP A 80 11.87 -51.56 -39.44
C ASP A 80 12.01 -50.61 -40.65
N LYS A 81 13.03 -50.84 -41.48
CA LYS A 81 13.28 -50.09 -42.72
C LYS A 81 12.31 -50.55 -43.81
N GLN A 82 11.49 -49.64 -44.35
CA GLN A 82 10.57 -49.99 -45.43
C GLN A 82 11.33 -50.19 -46.77
N GLU A 83 11.24 -51.38 -47.37
CA GLU A 83 11.72 -51.60 -48.73
C GLU A 83 10.77 -50.95 -49.75
N VAL A 84 11.18 -49.81 -50.30
CA VAL A 84 10.53 -49.26 -51.50
C VAL A 84 10.89 -50.14 -52.69
N LYS A 85 9.98 -51.02 -53.12
CA LYS A 85 10.08 -51.72 -54.40
C LYS A 85 10.00 -50.70 -55.54
N ARG A 86 11.15 -50.18 -55.99
CA ARG A 86 11.26 -49.54 -57.30
C ARG A 86 11.20 -50.63 -58.36
N GLY A 87 10.01 -50.85 -58.93
CA GLY A 87 9.86 -51.63 -60.13
C GLY A 87 10.59 -50.95 -61.28
N ILE A 88 11.74 -51.49 -61.67
CA ILE A 88 12.42 -51.17 -62.93
C ILE A 88 11.60 -51.87 -64.01
N ALA A 89 10.89 -51.09 -64.82
CA ALA A 89 10.16 -51.60 -65.97
C ALA A 89 11.12 -51.72 -67.16
N GLU A 90 11.40 -52.96 -67.57
CA GLU A 90 11.77 -53.28 -68.95
C GLU A 90 10.72 -54.21 -69.57
N PRO A 91 10.47 -54.11 -70.88
CA PRO A 91 9.14 -54.29 -71.46
C PRO A 91 8.88 -55.77 -71.81
N GLN A 92 8.01 -56.42 -71.04
CA GLN A 92 7.34 -57.63 -71.50
C GLN A 92 5.97 -57.28 -72.10
N LYS A 93 5.79 -57.69 -73.36
CA LYS A 93 4.57 -57.55 -74.16
C LYS A 93 3.33 -57.98 -73.36
N ALA A 94 2.39 -57.05 -73.20
CA ALA A 94 1.06 -57.36 -72.66
C ALA A 94 0.27 -58.25 -73.63
N PRO A 95 -0.48 -59.26 -73.14
CA PRO A 95 -1.55 -59.84 -73.92
C PRO A 95 -2.70 -58.82 -73.96
N TYR A 96 -2.90 -58.24 -75.14
CA TYR A 96 -4.08 -57.45 -75.44
C TYR A 96 -5.34 -58.31 -75.20
N HIS A 97 -6.42 -57.66 -74.77
CA HIS A 97 -7.81 -58.17 -74.71
C HIS A 97 -8.28 -58.87 -73.42
N LEU A 98 -8.43 -58.13 -72.30
CA LEU A 98 -9.35 -58.57 -71.23
C LEU A 98 -10.24 -57.48 -70.62
N VAL A 99 -10.11 -56.21 -71.02
CA VAL A 99 -11.01 -55.14 -70.55
C VAL A 99 -11.48 -54.34 -71.76
N ARG A 100 -12.78 -54.40 -72.08
CA ARG A 100 -13.36 -53.53 -73.11
C ARG A 100 -13.61 -52.16 -72.50
N GLU A 101 -13.58 -51.10 -73.29
CA GLU A 101 -13.81 -49.73 -72.79
C GLU A 101 -15.20 -49.58 -72.12
N ALA A 102 -16.18 -50.39 -72.54
CA ALA A 102 -17.48 -50.51 -71.87
C ALA A 102 -17.38 -51.05 -70.43
N ASP A 103 -16.42 -51.93 -70.14
CA ASP A 103 -16.20 -52.50 -68.80
C ASP A 103 -15.55 -51.47 -67.84
N LEU A 104 -14.97 -50.38 -68.37
CA LEU A 104 -14.41 -49.26 -67.62
C LEU A 104 -15.42 -48.12 -67.39
N HIS A 105 -16.57 -48.13 -68.06
CA HIS A 105 -17.58 -47.08 -67.95
C HIS A 105 -18.12 -46.88 -66.52
N PRO A 106 -18.41 -47.93 -65.73
CA PRO A 106 -18.87 -47.75 -64.34
C PRO A 106 -17.81 -47.11 -63.45
N VAL A 107 -16.53 -47.36 -63.73
CA VAL A 107 -15.41 -46.80 -62.97
C VAL A 107 -15.19 -45.33 -63.35
N LYS A 108 -15.25 -44.98 -64.64
CA LYS A 108 -15.18 -43.58 -65.11
C LYS A 108 -16.32 -42.73 -64.53
N SER A 109 -17.55 -43.24 -64.55
CA SER A 109 -18.72 -42.54 -64.00
C SER A 109 -18.62 -42.34 -62.48
N ARG A 110 -18.15 -43.36 -61.74
CA ARG A 110 -17.90 -43.23 -60.30
C ARG A 110 -16.74 -42.29 -59.98
N LEU A 111 -15.72 -42.21 -60.83
CA LEU A 111 -14.61 -41.29 -60.68
C LEU A 111 -15.05 -39.84 -60.88
N GLU A 112 -15.90 -39.57 -61.88
CA GLU A 112 -16.50 -38.24 -62.11
C GLU A 112 -17.42 -37.82 -60.94
N GLU A 113 -18.20 -38.75 -60.38
CA GLU A 113 -19.00 -38.51 -59.17
C GLU A 113 -18.13 -38.18 -57.95
N VAL A 114 -17.02 -38.92 -57.77
CA VAL A 114 -16.03 -38.67 -56.71
C VAL A 114 -15.35 -37.32 -56.92
N GLU A 115 -14.94 -36.98 -58.13
CA GLU A 115 -14.29 -35.70 -58.45
C GLU A 115 -15.25 -34.52 -58.22
N THR A 116 -16.54 -34.71 -58.51
CA THR A 116 -17.60 -33.73 -58.20
C THR A 116 -17.85 -33.62 -56.70
N ALA A 117 -17.76 -34.73 -55.96
CA ALA A 117 -17.87 -34.72 -54.49
C ALA A 117 -16.65 -34.06 -53.83
N VAL A 118 -15.44 -34.27 -54.35
CA VAL A 118 -14.21 -33.62 -53.89
C VAL A 118 -14.26 -32.11 -54.13
N LYS A 119 -14.81 -31.65 -55.26
CA LYS A 119 -15.07 -30.20 -55.48
C LYS A 119 -16.08 -29.59 -54.49
N LYS A 120 -16.92 -30.41 -53.84
CA LYS A 120 -17.77 -29.95 -52.72
C LYS A 120 -17.00 -29.92 -51.39
N VAL A 121 -15.93 -30.69 -51.27
CA VAL A 121 -14.98 -30.66 -50.13
C VAL A 121 -14.11 -29.40 -50.19
N ASP A 122 -13.80 -28.84 -51.36
CA ASP A 122 -13.11 -27.53 -51.49
C ASP A 122 -13.87 -26.39 -50.79
N LYS A 123 -15.20 -26.51 -50.61
CA LYS A 123 -16.00 -25.54 -49.85
C LYS A 123 -15.82 -25.62 -48.32
N ILE A 124 -15.09 -26.62 -47.82
CA ILE A 124 -14.80 -26.76 -46.38
C ILE A 124 -13.81 -25.69 -45.92
N ASP A 125 -12.87 -25.28 -46.77
CA ASP A 125 -11.92 -24.23 -46.45
C ASP A 125 -12.60 -22.85 -46.34
N ASP A 126 -13.60 -22.59 -47.22
CA ASP A 126 -14.45 -21.41 -47.12
C ASP A 126 -15.26 -21.41 -45.82
N ILE A 127 -15.88 -22.54 -45.47
CA ILE A 127 -16.64 -22.71 -44.22
C ILE A 127 -15.74 -22.55 -42.98
N ALA A 128 -14.51 -23.07 -43.03
CA ALA A 128 -13.54 -22.94 -41.95
C ALA A 128 -13.14 -21.47 -41.73
N THR A 129 -12.99 -20.71 -42.82
CA THR A 129 -12.68 -19.28 -42.78
C THR A 129 -13.86 -18.49 -42.18
N GLU A 130 -15.09 -18.77 -42.62
CA GLU A 130 -16.30 -18.14 -42.07
C GLU A 130 -16.49 -18.46 -40.58
N LEU A 131 -16.21 -19.69 -40.15
CA LEU A 131 -16.32 -20.09 -38.74
C LEU A 131 -15.32 -19.35 -37.85
N GLU A 132 -14.10 -19.10 -38.34
CA GLU A 132 -13.11 -18.33 -37.59
C GLU A 132 -13.51 -16.85 -37.45
N GLU A 133 -14.14 -16.27 -38.47
CA GLU A 133 -14.72 -14.92 -38.36
C GLU A 133 -15.88 -14.85 -37.36
N VAL A 134 -16.75 -15.86 -37.36
CA VAL A 134 -17.87 -15.96 -36.40
C VAL A 134 -17.34 -16.09 -34.99
N ARG A 135 -16.27 -16.88 -34.77
CA ARG A 135 -15.63 -17.02 -33.46
C ARG A 135 -15.08 -15.70 -32.95
N LYS A 136 -14.36 -14.93 -33.79
CA LYS A 136 -13.87 -13.59 -33.43
C LYS A 136 -15.01 -12.63 -33.07
N LYS A 137 -16.13 -12.68 -33.81
CA LYS A 137 -17.33 -11.89 -33.49
C LYS A 137 -17.94 -12.31 -32.16
N ALA A 138 -17.99 -13.60 -31.84
CA ALA A 138 -18.49 -14.10 -30.56
C ALA A 138 -17.62 -13.66 -29.38
N GLU A 139 -16.30 -13.69 -29.51
CA GLU A 139 -15.36 -13.17 -28.50
C GLU A 139 -15.55 -11.67 -28.27
N HIS A 140 -15.77 -10.90 -29.35
CA HIS A 140 -16.07 -9.48 -29.25
C HIS A 140 -17.40 -9.21 -28.51
N VAL A 141 -18.43 -10.03 -28.75
CA VAL A 141 -19.73 -9.93 -28.04
C VAL A 141 -19.58 -10.22 -26.55
N GLU A 142 -18.77 -11.19 -26.14
CA GLU A 142 -18.50 -11.42 -24.71
C GLU A 142 -17.79 -10.21 -24.06
N LEU A 143 -16.86 -9.59 -24.77
CA LEU A 143 -16.18 -8.38 -24.28
C LEU A 143 -17.18 -7.23 -24.11
N LEU A 144 -18.05 -7.00 -25.09
CA LEU A 144 -19.09 -5.97 -25.02
C LEU A 144 -20.07 -6.23 -23.86
N LYS A 145 -20.39 -7.49 -23.57
CA LYS A 145 -21.22 -7.86 -22.42
C LYS A 145 -20.56 -7.49 -21.10
N LYS A 146 -19.27 -7.82 -20.92
CA LYS A 146 -18.50 -7.43 -19.72
C LYS A 146 -18.42 -5.91 -19.55
N GLN A 147 -18.23 -5.17 -20.64
CA GLN A 147 -18.24 -3.70 -20.62
C GLN A 147 -19.61 -3.15 -20.22
N THR A 148 -20.69 -3.74 -20.73
CA THR A 148 -22.07 -3.33 -20.41
C THR A 148 -22.38 -3.56 -18.92
N ASP A 149 -21.98 -4.71 -18.36
CA ASP A 149 -22.16 -5.02 -16.94
C ASP A 149 -21.38 -4.03 -16.06
N GLN A 150 -20.17 -3.66 -16.47
CA GLN A 150 -19.36 -2.65 -15.77
C GLN A 150 -20.02 -1.27 -15.82
N ILE A 151 -20.53 -0.84 -16.97
CA ILE A 151 -21.26 0.44 -17.12
C ILE A 151 -22.50 0.46 -16.22
N ALA A 152 -23.25 -0.65 -16.15
CA ALA A 152 -24.44 -0.74 -15.30
C ALA A 152 -24.08 -0.59 -13.81
N LYS A 153 -22.95 -1.18 -13.39
CA LYS A 153 -22.43 -1.01 -12.03
C LYS A 153 -22.01 0.43 -11.75
N ASP A 154 -21.25 1.04 -12.66
CA ASP A 154 -20.78 2.42 -12.52
C ASP A 154 -21.94 3.42 -12.50
N ALA A 155 -22.99 3.18 -13.28
CA ALA A 155 -24.21 3.98 -13.26
C ALA A 155 -24.95 3.89 -11.92
N SER A 156 -25.03 2.68 -11.33
CA SER A 156 -25.63 2.47 -10.01
C SER A 156 -24.87 3.21 -8.90
N ASP A 157 -23.53 3.13 -8.93
CA ASP A 157 -22.69 3.82 -7.95
C ASP A 157 -22.74 5.35 -8.13
N THR A 158 -22.84 5.83 -9.37
CA THR A 158 -23.01 7.25 -9.68
C THR A 158 -24.36 7.77 -9.15
N ALA A 159 -25.45 7.00 -9.31
CA ALA A 159 -26.76 7.37 -8.77
C ALA A 159 -26.74 7.54 -7.24
N LYS A 160 -26.06 6.63 -6.52
CA LYS A 160 -25.88 6.75 -5.06
C LYS A 160 -25.10 8.01 -4.66
N ARG A 161 -24.07 8.36 -5.43
CA ARG A 161 -23.28 9.59 -5.19
C ARG A 161 -24.12 10.84 -5.44
N ILE A 162 -24.95 10.86 -6.48
CA ILE A 162 -25.87 11.97 -6.77
C ILE A 162 -26.87 12.18 -5.63
N GLU A 163 -27.43 11.09 -5.08
CA GLU A 163 -28.34 11.18 -3.93
C GLU A 163 -27.62 11.76 -2.70
N ALA A 164 -26.41 11.30 -2.41
CA ALA A 164 -25.60 11.85 -1.31
C ALA A 164 -25.29 13.35 -1.50
N VAL A 165 -25.03 13.79 -2.73
CA VAL A 165 -24.83 15.21 -3.05
C VAL A 165 -26.12 16.01 -2.84
N HIS A 166 -27.29 15.48 -3.26
CA HIS A 166 -28.57 16.13 -3.01
C HIS A 166 -28.86 16.32 -1.51
N GLN A 167 -28.53 15.33 -0.67
CA GLN A 167 -28.70 15.46 0.77
C GLN A 167 -27.77 16.53 1.37
N LYS A 168 -26.52 16.63 0.89
CA LYS A 168 -25.60 17.70 1.29
C LYS A 168 -26.07 19.08 0.85
N ALA A 169 -26.64 19.21 -0.35
CA ALA A 169 -27.20 20.47 -0.83
C ALA A 169 -28.32 20.98 0.09
N LYS A 170 -29.24 20.09 0.52
CA LYS A 170 -30.28 20.45 1.50
C LYS A 170 -29.71 20.94 2.84
N GLN A 171 -28.59 20.36 3.30
CA GLN A 171 -27.92 20.82 4.52
C GLN A 171 -27.32 22.22 4.34
N VAL A 172 -26.72 22.50 3.17
CA VAL A 172 -26.19 23.84 2.84
C VAL A 172 -27.30 24.88 2.84
N ASP A 173 -28.47 24.58 2.26
CA ASP A 173 -29.62 25.50 2.28
C ASP A 173 -30.09 25.80 3.70
N SER A 174 -30.15 24.77 4.57
CA SER A 174 -30.50 24.96 5.98
C SER A 174 -29.46 25.80 6.73
N LEU A 175 -28.17 25.63 6.43
CA LEU A 175 -27.10 26.42 7.02
C LEU A 175 -27.16 27.87 6.55
N ALA A 176 -27.44 28.13 5.27
CA ALA A 176 -27.62 29.47 4.74
C ALA A 176 -28.76 30.21 5.44
N GLN A 177 -29.89 29.53 5.69
CA GLN A 177 -31.00 30.10 6.48
C GLN A 177 -30.60 30.41 7.92
N ALA A 178 -29.82 29.52 8.56
CA ALA A 178 -29.31 29.75 9.91
C ALA A 178 -28.35 30.94 9.97
N THR A 179 -27.45 31.08 8.98
CA THR A 179 -26.55 32.23 8.85
C THR A 179 -27.32 33.54 8.71
N ASN A 180 -28.31 33.61 7.83
CA ASN A 180 -29.16 34.81 7.68
C ASN A 180 -29.86 35.18 9.00
N THR A 181 -30.28 34.19 9.78
CA THR A 181 -30.89 34.42 11.10
C THR A 181 -29.87 34.95 12.12
N ILE A 182 -28.62 34.47 12.07
CA ILE A 182 -27.53 34.94 12.93
C ILE A 182 -27.14 36.36 12.56
N GLU A 183 -26.98 36.67 11.27
CA GLU A 183 -26.67 38.02 10.78
C GLU A 183 -27.71 39.03 11.28
N GLN A 184 -29.00 38.75 11.14
CA GLN A 184 -30.07 39.62 11.66
C GLN A 184 -29.98 39.84 13.18
N LYS A 185 -29.58 38.82 13.95
CA LYS A 185 -29.37 38.95 15.41
C LYS A 185 -28.15 39.80 15.73
N VAL A 186 -27.05 39.63 14.98
CA VAL A 186 -25.83 40.42 15.14
C VAL A 186 -26.11 41.88 14.83
N ASP A 187 -26.82 42.18 13.75
CA ASP A 187 -27.19 43.56 13.38
C ASP A 187 -28.05 44.22 14.47
N ASN A 188 -29.02 43.48 15.02
CA ASN A 188 -29.87 43.97 16.11
C ASN A 188 -29.05 44.22 17.39
N LEU A 189 -28.15 43.31 17.76
CA LEU A 189 -27.25 43.48 18.91
C LEU A 189 -26.29 44.66 18.72
N SER A 190 -25.76 44.83 17.51
CA SER A 190 -24.91 45.96 17.15
C SER A 190 -25.65 47.28 17.35
N GLY A 191 -26.87 47.40 16.82
CA GLY A 191 -27.71 48.59 17.02
C GLY A 191 -28.03 48.86 18.49
N LYS A 192 -28.33 47.84 19.29
CA LYS A 192 -28.53 47.99 20.74
C LYS A 192 -27.26 48.43 21.47
N THR A 193 -26.11 47.91 21.05
CA THR A 193 -24.81 48.26 21.64
C THR A 193 -24.49 49.73 21.37
N GLU A 194 -24.71 50.20 20.14
CA GLU A 194 -24.54 51.60 19.77
C GLU A 194 -25.48 52.53 20.58
N GLU A 195 -26.73 52.12 20.78
CA GLU A 195 -27.69 52.86 21.62
C GLU A 195 -27.23 52.95 23.08
N VAL A 196 -26.72 51.85 23.64
CA VAL A 196 -26.17 51.82 25.02
C VAL A 196 -24.93 52.70 25.12
N CYS A 197 -24.02 52.65 24.14
CA CYS A 197 -22.85 53.52 24.10
C CYS A 197 -23.25 55.00 24.08
N LYS A 198 -24.21 55.40 23.24
CA LYS A 198 -24.74 56.78 23.22
C LYS A 198 -25.36 57.18 24.57
N LYS A 199 -26.10 56.28 25.23
CA LYS A 199 -26.65 56.54 26.56
C LYS A 199 -25.56 56.70 27.62
N ILE A 200 -24.48 55.90 27.54
CA ILE A 200 -23.32 56.01 28.44
C ILE A 200 -22.56 57.33 28.21
N GLU A 201 -22.35 57.73 26.95
CA GLU A 201 -21.70 59.01 26.60
C GLU A 201 -22.52 60.22 27.05
N GLN A 202 -23.85 60.09 27.10
CA GLN A 202 -24.77 61.10 27.62
C GLN A 202 -24.89 61.09 29.15
N ILE A 203 -24.20 60.18 29.85
CA ILE A 203 -24.13 60.21 31.32
C ILE A 203 -23.35 61.46 31.73
N ASP A 204 -24.09 62.43 32.25
CA ASP A 204 -23.55 63.59 32.93
C ASP A 204 -22.93 63.16 34.27
N LEU A 205 -21.63 62.90 34.29
CA LEU A 205 -20.87 62.52 35.49
C LEU A 205 -20.97 63.55 36.61
N SER A 206 -21.35 64.81 36.33
CA SER A 206 -21.58 65.84 37.35
C SER A 206 -22.89 65.67 38.12
N LYS A 207 -23.81 64.84 37.61
CA LYS A 207 -25.03 64.40 38.33
C LYS A 207 -24.82 63.10 39.10
N ILE A 208 -23.63 62.49 38.99
CA ILE A 208 -23.15 61.44 39.89
C ILE A 208 -22.36 62.11 41.02
N GLU A 209 -23.02 62.99 41.78
CA GLU A 209 -22.51 63.36 43.10
C GLU A 209 -22.87 62.23 44.08
N GLY A 210 -21.84 61.59 44.65
CA GLY A 210 -21.98 60.57 45.68
C GLY A 210 -21.89 59.13 45.15
N LEU A 211 -20.73 58.75 44.61
CA LEU A 211 -20.34 57.34 44.66
C LEU A 211 -20.26 56.94 46.14
N ASP A 212 -21.18 56.08 46.57
CA ASP A 212 -21.23 55.67 47.97
C ASP A 212 -19.90 54.97 48.35
N PRO A 213 -19.40 55.17 49.58
CA PRO A 213 -18.12 54.62 50.01
C PRO A 213 -17.99 53.09 49.84
N GLN A 214 -19.12 52.38 49.85
CA GLN A 214 -19.17 50.93 49.70
C GLN A 214 -18.89 50.49 48.26
N THR A 215 -19.38 51.22 47.26
CA THR A 215 -19.07 50.97 45.85
C THR A 215 -17.59 51.25 45.55
N GLN A 216 -17.03 52.33 46.12
CA GLN A 216 -15.60 52.63 45.99
C GLN A 216 -14.72 51.53 46.63
N LYS A 217 -15.12 51.04 47.81
CA LYS A 217 -14.44 49.94 48.51
C LYS A 217 -14.58 48.60 47.78
N TYR A 218 -15.72 48.36 47.13
CA TYR A 218 -15.97 47.16 46.33
C TYR A 218 -15.09 47.11 45.08
N LEU A 219 -14.97 48.23 44.36
CA LEU A 219 -14.08 48.36 43.21
C LEU A 219 -12.60 48.21 43.60
N GLN A 220 -12.19 48.82 44.72
CA GLN A 220 -10.83 48.62 45.27
C GLN A 220 -10.57 47.16 45.66
N THR A 221 -11.59 46.45 46.16
CA THR A 221 -11.50 45.03 46.52
C THR A 221 -11.38 44.14 45.29
N ILE A 222 -12.17 44.40 44.23
CA ILE A 222 -12.06 43.70 42.94
C ILE A 222 -10.68 43.94 42.31
N GLN A 223 -10.19 45.19 42.31
CA GLN A 223 -8.84 45.51 41.84
C GLN A 223 -7.77 44.73 42.63
N LYS A 224 -7.90 44.67 43.96
CA LYS A 224 -6.99 43.93 44.84
C LYS A 224 -7.08 42.42 44.62
N GLN A 225 -8.26 41.87 44.35
CA GLN A 225 -8.49 40.44 44.07
C GLN A 225 -7.98 40.02 42.69
N LEU A 226 -8.17 40.85 41.66
CA LEU A 226 -7.58 40.66 40.33
C LEU A 226 -6.04 40.62 40.42
N ASN A 227 -5.46 41.44 41.29
CA ASN A 227 -4.01 41.51 41.52
C ASN A 227 -3.47 40.42 42.47
N ALA A 228 -4.30 39.76 43.29
CA ALA A 228 -3.83 38.89 44.36
C ALA A 228 -3.60 37.42 43.97
N SER A 229 -3.98 36.97 42.77
CA SER A 229 -4.01 35.52 42.47
C SER A 229 -3.62 35.09 41.06
N ARG A 230 -3.21 36.00 40.16
CA ARG A 230 -2.85 35.62 38.78
C ARG A 230 -1.50 36.20 38.39
N LEU A 231 -0.77 35.43 37.58
CA LEU A 231 0.34 35.92 36.77
C LEU A 231 -0.16 37.16 36.02
N THR A 232 0.40 38.33 36.30
CA THR A 232 0.02 39.55 35.60
C THR A 232 0.73 39.59 34.26
N LEU A 233 -0.05 39.66 33.18
CA LEU A 233 0.43 39.92 31.83
C LEU A 233 0.39 41.44 31.65
N GLN A 234 1.55 42.06 31.56
CA GLN A 234 1.66 43.48 31.23
C GLN A 234 2.19 43.57 29.79
N GLU A 235 1.34 44.04 28.88
CA GLU A 235 1.77 44.51 27.57
C GLU A 235 2.46 45.86 27.77
N GLU A 236 3.69 45.97 27.30
CA GLU A 236 4.43 47.22 27.30
C GLU A 236 4.94 47.50 25.89
N ASP A 237 4.56 48.66 25.34
CA ASP A 237 4.94 49.10 23.99
C ASP A 237 5.83 50.37 24.03
N SER A 238 6.45 50.63 25.18
CA SER A 238 7.24 51.84 25.44
C SER A 238 8.50 51.97 24.56
N CYS A 239 8.89 50.89 23.87
CA CYS A 239 10.06 50.83 23.00
C CYS A 239 9.74 50.38 21.55
N GLY A 240 8.47 50.40 21.14
CA GLY A 240 8.05 49.98 19.79
C GLY A 240 8.19 48.48 19.53
N ARG A 241 8.19 47.67 20.59
CA ARG A 241 8.24 46.21 20.51
C ARG A 241 7.29 45.60 21.54
N PRO A 242 6.27 44.85 21.09
CA PRO A 242 5.31 44.25 22.00
C PRO A 242 6.03 43.24 22.89
N THR A 243 5.95 43.49 24.20
CA THR A 243 6.61 42.69 25.23
C THR A 243 5.58 42.25 26.26
N ILE A 244 5.57 40.96 26.58
CA ILE A 244 4.75 40.36 27.63
C ILE A 244 5.66 40.08 28.82
N HIS A 245 5.48 40.83 29.90
CA HIS A 245 6.10 40.56 31.19
C HIS A 245 5.27 39.58 32.01
N MET A 246 5.91 38.54 32.56
CA MET A 246 5.30 37.60 33.50
C MET A 246 5.92 37.82 34.88
N LYS A 247 5.15 38.40 35.81
CA LYS A 247 5.60 38.72 37.18
C LYS A 247 5.03 37.73 38.20
N ASN A 248 5.82 37.43 39.24
CA ASN A 248 5.38 36.59 40.36
C ASN A 248 4.52 37.40 41.36
N LYS A 249 4.05 36.74 42.44
CA LYS A 249 3.23 37.37 43.50
C LYS A 249 3.92 38.56 44.19
N ALA A 250 5.25 38.58 44.23
CA ALA A 250 6.04 39.66 44.81
C ALA A 250 6.29 40.81 43.82
N GLY A 251 5.75 40.73 42.59
CA GLY A 251 5.96 41.72 41.54
C GLY A 251 7.29 41.57 40.80
N GLN A 252 8.08 40.54 41.08
CA GLN A 252 9.37 40.29 40.42
C GLN A 252 9.14 39.66 39.05
N LEU A 253 9.90 40.09 38.04
CA LEU A 253 9.87 39.50 36.69
C LEU A 253 10.47 38.08 36.72
N VAL A 254 9.72 37.08 36.23
CA VAL A 254 10.15 35.67 36.25
C VAL A 254 10.20 35.02 34.86
N ALA A 255 9.43 35.54 33.90
CA ALA A 255 9.52 35.17 32.50
C ALA A 255 9.14 36.35 31.59
N GLN A 256 9.55 36.28 30.32
CA GLN A 256 9.27 37.31 29.33
C GLN A 256 9.09 36.69 27.95
N ILE A 257 8.18 37.27 27.17
CA ILE A 257 8.00 36.98 25.73
C ILE A 257 8.11 38.31 25.00
N TRP A 258 8.99 38.41 24.00
CA TRP A 258 9.21 39.65 23.27
C TRP A 258 9.81 39.40 21.89
N TYR A 259 9.71 40.40 21.01
CA TYR A 259 10.47 40.43 19.77
C TYR A 259 11.82 41.09 19.99
N ASN A 260 12.91 40.43 19.58
CA ASN A 260 14.25 40.99 19.68
C ASN A 260 14.57 41.95 18.51
N THR A 261 15.82 42.41 18.40
CA THR A 261 16.27 43.32 17.32
C THR A 261 16.28 42.72 15.92
N TYR A 262 16.07 41.42 15.79
CA TYR A 262 16.13 40.66 14.55
C TYR A 262 14.76 40.08 14.16
N ASP A 263 13.67 40.60 14.73
CA ASP A 263 12.30 40.10 14.57
C ASP A 263 12.13 38.62 14.98
N ASN A 264 13.02 38.10 15.82
CA ASN A 264 12.82 36.78 16.41
C ASN A 264 11.87 36.89 17.59
N LEU A 265 10.91 35.96 17.69
CA LEU A 265 10.11 35.79 18.88
C LEU A 265 10.95 35.04 19.93
N VAL A 266 11.27 35.72 21.02
CA VAL A 266 12.05 35.18 22.14
C VAL A 266 11.14 34.96 23.33
N MET A 267 11.22 33.78 23.93
CA MET A 267 10.49 33.46 25.16
C MET A 267 11.35 32.67 26.12
N GLY A 268 11.28 32.99 27.41
CA GLY A 268 12.12 32.29 28.38
C GLY A 268 11.99 32.77 29.82
N ARG A 269 12.65 32.03 30.71
CA ARG A 269 12.75 32.38 32.12
C ARG A 269 13.79 33.46 32.30
N VAL A 270 13.48 34.47 33.11
CA VAL A 270 14.42 35.55 33.44
C VAL A 270 15.16 35.22 34.74
N ASN A 271 16.42 35.64 34.85
CA ASN A 271 17.22 35.56 36.06
C ASN A 271 17.01 36.82 36.92
N ASP A 272 17.57 36.80 38.13
CA ASP A 272 17.45 37.90 39.10
C ASP A 272 18.08 39.23 38.63
N LYS A 273 18.84 39.20 37.52
CA LYS A 273 19.47 40.37 36.89
C LYS A 273 18.69 40.88 35.66
N GLY A 274 17.52 40.29 35.35
CA GLY A 274 16.69 40.68 34.22
C GLY A 274 17.13 40.12 32.85
N GLY A 275 18.13 39.23 32.80
CA GLY A 275 18.52 38.51 31.58
C GLY A 275 17.89 37.11 31.49
N PHE A 276 17.80 36.52 30.30
CA PHE A 276 17.29 35.16 30.16
C PHE A 276 18.23 34.13 30.80
N ALA A 277 17.68 33.30 31.70
CA ALA A 277 18.36 32.14 32.27
C ALA A 277 18.27 30.92 31.35
N SER A 278 17.12 30.77 30.69
CA SER A 278 16.86 29.76 29.67
C SER A 278 15.80 30.30 28.73
N TYR A 279 15.98 30.07 27.42
CA TYR A 279 15.13 30.70 26.43
C TYR A 279 15.06 29.92 25.11
N LEU A 280 13.95 30.14 24.42
CA LEU A 280 13.68 29.71 23.06
C LEU A 280 13.69 30.93 22.15
N VAL A 281 14.28 30.79 20.97
CA VAL A 281 14.25 31.80 19.91
C VAL A 281 13.59 31.18 18.69
N PHE A 282 12.47 31.74 18.27
CA PHE A 282 11.81 31.40 17.01
C PHE A 282 12.19 32.44 15.97
N ARG A 283 12.89 31.99 14.94
CA ARG A 283 13.36 32.83 13.84
C ARG A 283 12.30 32.92 12.74
N PRO A 284 12.21 34.05 12.00
CA PRO A 284 11.26 34.19 10.88
C PRO A 284 11.40 33.12 9.79
N ASN A 285 12.59 32.56 9.60
CA ASN A 285 12.85 31.49 8.64
C ASN A 285 12.40 30.09 9.13
N GLY A 286 11.68 30.00 10.24
CA GLY A 286 11.26 28.72 10.85
C GLY A 286 12.36 28.04 11.69
N GLY A 287 13.52 28.68 11.86
CA GLY A 287 14.57 28.19 12.74
C GLY A 287 14.21 28.30 14.22
N ILE A 288 14.71 27.37 15.04
CA ILE A 288 14.50 27.33 16.48
C ILE A 288 15.84 27.18 17.17
N ASP A 289 16.17 28.13 18.04
CA ASP A 289 17.32 28.02 18.94
C ASP A 289 16.85 27.72 20.37
N ILE A 290 17.58 26.85 21.06
CA ILE A 290 17.42 26.55 22.48
C ILE A 290 18.70 27.00 23.19
N ASN A 291 18.62 27.99 24.08
CA ASN A 291 19.78 28.49 24.84
C ASN A 291 21.01 28.85 23.98
N SER A 292 20.81 29.58 22.88
CA SER A 292 21.84 29.96 21.89
C SER A 292 22.30 28.85 20.94
N GLU A 293 21.83 27.61 21.10
CA GLU A 293 22.15 26.51 20.19
C GLU A 293 21.04 26.32 19.15
N THR A 294 21.41 26.33 17.87
CA THR A 294 20.46 26.08 16.78
C THR A 294 20.03 24.62 16.79
N PHE A 295 18.77 24.40 17.18
CA PHE A 295 18.12 23.10 17.20
C PHE A 295 17.50 22.80 15.82
N VAL A 296 16.87 23.80 15.20
CA VAL A 296 16.33 23.74 13.84
C VAL A 296 16.91 24.91 13.04
N ASP A 297 17.60 24.65 11.93
CA ASP A 297 18.22 25.72 11.14
C ASP A 297 17.23 26.46 10.21
N GLY A 298 16.04 25.89 10.00
CA GLY A 298 14.97 26.45 9.17
C GLY A 298 15.19 26.29 7.66
N SER A 299 16.22 25.54 7.25
CA SER A 299 16.47 25.22 5.83
C SER A 299 15.67 24.01 5.34
N SER A 300 15.08 23.25 6.26
CA SER A 300 14.37 22.01 5.99
C SER A 300 12.85 22.22 5.96
N PRO A 301 12.09 21.61 5.03
CA PRO A 301 10.64 21.81 4.90
C PRO A 301 9.83 21.34 6.12
N SER A 302 10.39 20.45 6.93
CA SER A 302 9.78 19.94 8.16
C SER A 302 10.81 19.65 9.25
N ILE A 303 10.34 19.57 10.50
CA ILE A 303 11.14 19.14 11.66
C ILE A 303 11.72 17.73 11.47
N PHE A 304 11.01 16.85 10.75
CA PHE A 304 11.45 15.49 10.48
C PHE A 304 12.62 15.46 9.48
N ASP A 305 12.59 16.36 8.49
CA ASP A 305 13.68 16.51 7.52
C ASP A 305 14.95 17.04 8.19
N GLU A 306 14.81 17.97 9.13
CA GLU A 306 15.92 18.50 9.94
C GLU A 306 16.53 17.41 10.85
N MET A 307 15.69 16.58 11.48
CA MET A 307 16.13 15.42 12.25
C MET A 307 16.86 14.39 11.38
N ALA A 308 16.34 14.09 10.18
CA ALA A 308 16.98 13.18 9.23
C ALA A 308 18.36 13.72 8.82
N LYS A 309 18.43 14.99 8.40
CA LYS A 309 19.66 15.69 7.98
C LYS A 309 20.76 15.59 9.04
N ARG A 310 20.43 15.72 10.33
CA ARG A 310 21.41 15.64 11.44
C ARG A 310 21.81 14.21 11.80
N LEU A 311 20.92 13.24 11.65
CA LEU A 311 21.18 11.85 12.02
C LEU A 311 21.84 11.03 10.90
N THR A 312 21.64 11.39 9.62
CA THR A 312 22.20 10.67 8.47
C THR A 312 23.73 10.51 8.52
N PRO A 313 24.54 11.55 8.83
CA PRO A 313 26.00 11.39 8.92
C PRO A 313 26.43 10.41 10.02
N HIS A 314 25.70 10.39 11.14
CA HIS A 314 25.97 9.46 12.24
C HIS A 314 25.67 8.01 11.84
N PHE A 315 24.55 7.78 11.14
CA PHE A 315 24.21 6.46 10.61
C PHE A 315 25.17 5.97 9.52
N LEU A 316 25.62 6.86 8.63
CA LEU A 316 26.60 6.52 7.60
C LEU A 316 27.95 6.12 8.21
N GLY A 317 28.39 6.81 9.28
CA GLY A 317 29.59 6.44 10.03
C GLY A 317 29.49 5.07 10.71
N LEU A 318 28.31 4.71 11.23
CA LEU A 318 28.07 3.40 11.86
C LEU A 318 28.03 2.24 10.84
N ILE A 319 27.62 2.51 9.59
CA ILE A 319 27.53 1.51 8.51
C ILE A 319 28.88 1.30 7.83
N GLN A 320 29.73 2.33 7.73
CA GLN A 320 31.05 2.23 7.10
C GLN A 320 31.97 1.16 7.76
N GLY A 321 31.75 0.82 9.03
CA GLY A 321 32.48 -0.27 9.71
C GLY A 321 31.95 -1.69 9.43
N ARG A 322 30.78 -1.85 8.79
CA ARG A 322 30.09 -3.15 8.60
C ARG A 322 30.27 -3.75 7.21
N THR A 323 30.54 -2.97 6.18
CA THR A 323 30.82 -3.49 4.83
C THR A 323 32.28 -3.95 4.70
N THR A 324 32.67 -4.99 5.44
CA THR A 324 34.02 -5.58 5.30
C THR A 324 34.03 -6.59 4.15
N THR A 325 34.74 -6.29 3.07
CA THR A 325 35.09 -7.28 2.04
C THR A 325 36.04 -8.30 2.65
N ARG A 326 35.72 -9.59 2.51
CA ARG A 326 36.48 -10.70 3.08
C ARG A 326 36.83 -11.73 2.01
N CYS A 327 37.90 -12.47 2.22
CA CYS A 327 38.29 -13.60 1.37
C CYS A 327 37.89 -14.91 2.04
N ALA A 328 37.33 -15.86 1.28
CA ALA A 328 36.85 -17.13 1.80
C ALA A 328 37.02 -18.27 0.80
N ARG A 329 37.16 -19.49 1.33
CA ARG A 329 36.97 -20.73 0.57
C ARG A 329 35.51 -21.14 0.68
N LEU A 330 34.93 -21.55 -0.43
CA LEU A 330 33.55 -21.99 -0.50
C LEU A 330 33.47 -23.50 -0.72
N ASN A 331 32.38 -24.11 -0.25
CA ASN A 331 32.08 -25.54 -0.42
C ASN A 331 31.61 -25.88 -1.85
N ARG A 332 31.42 -24.87 -2.69
CA ARG A 332 30.94 -24.96 -4.07
C ARG A 332 31.55 -23.85 -4.93
N ASP A 333 31.33 -23.91 -6.24
CA ASP A 333 31.81 -22.92 -7.21
C ASP A 333 30.66 -21.96 -7.61
N PRO A 334 30.52 -20.79 -6.96
CA PRO A 334 29.49 -19.82 -7.31
C PRO A 334 29.88 -18.94 -8.50
N SER A 335 28.86 -18.36 -9.13
CA SER A 335 29.03 -17.32 -10.14
C SER A 335 29.40 -15.97 -9.51
N LEU A 336 30.06 -15.11 -10.30
CA LEU A 336 30.29 -13.72 -9.90
C LEU A 336 28.94 -13.01 -9.68
N ASN A 337 28.85 -12.17 -8.64
CA ASN A 337 27.64 -11.52 -8.14
C ASN A 337 26.57 -12.42 -7.53
N GLU A 338 26.82 -13.73 -7.42
CA GLU A 338 25.90 -14.63 -6.74
C GLU A 338 25.81 -14.30 -5.25
N VAL A 339 24.60 -14.34 -4.71
CA VAL A 339 24.35 -14.25 -3.27
C VAL A 339 24.36 -15.66 -2.70
N ILE A 340 25.30 -15.92 -1.81
CA ILE A 340 25.56 -17.20 -1.16
C ILE A 340 25.20 -17.13 0.31
N SER A 341 24.90 -18.28 0.91
CA SER A 341 24.68 -18.41 2.34
C SER A 341 26.02 -18.45 3.09
N GLY A 342 26.07 -17.98 4.34
CA GLY A 342 27.23 -18.19 5.19
C GLY A 342 27.60 -19.66 5.41
N THR A 343 26.65 -20.59 5.22
CA THR A 343 26.89 -22.05 5.21
C THR A 343 27.65 -22.55 3.98
N ASP A 344 27.65 -21.78 2.89
CA ASP A 344 28.46 -22.08 1.70
C ASP A 344 29.95 -21.79 1.94
N ILE A 345 30.28 -21.09 3.03
CA ILE A 345 31.65 -20.77 3.41
C ILE A 345 32.27 -21.94 4.17
N HIS A 346 33.32 -22.53 3.59
CA HIS A 346 34.13 -23.54 4.25
C HIS A 346 35.01 -22.90 5.35
N SER A 347 35.73 -21.84 5.01
CA SER A 347 36.67 -21.17 5.93
C SER A 347 37.06 -19.78 5.44
N TRP A 348 37.25 -18.86 6.38
CA TRP A 348 37.79 -17.52 6.14
C TRP A 348 39.29 -17.54 5.81
N SER A 349 39.73 -16.56 5.03
CA SER A 349 41.14 -16.36 4.71
C SER A 349 41.51 -14.87 4.79
N TYR A 350 42.72 -14.59 5.24
CA TYR A 350 43.25 -13.23 5.23
C TYR A 350 43.80 -12.88 3.84
N PRO A 351 43.52 -11.67 3.34
CA PRO A 351 44.15 -11.17 2.13
C PRO A 351 45.66 -11.00 2.37
N ALA A 352 46.48 -11.48 1.45
CA ALA A 352 47.94 -11.36 1.46
C ALA A 352 48.42 -10.97 0.07
N GLU A 353 49.04 -9.82 -0.08
CA GLU A 353 49.62 -9.39 -1.34
C GLU A 353 50.88 -10.20 -1.65
N ASP A 354 50.98 -10.77 -2.85
CA ASP A 354 52.21 -11.41 -3.30
C ASP A 354 53.22 -10.37 -3.82
N ASN A 355 54.44 -10.82 -4.11
CA ASN A 355 55.52 -9.98 -4.61
C ASN A 355 55.23 -9.34 -5.99
N SER A 356 54.13 -9.69 -6.65
CA SER A 356 53.67 -9.11 -7.91
C SER A 356 52.51 -8.11 -7.73
N GLY A 357 52.12 -7.80 -6.49
CA GLY A 357 51.04 -6.87 -6.19
C GLY A 357 49.64 -7.47 -6.34
N TYR A 358 49.54 -8.80 -6.55
CA TYR A 358 48.26 -9.48 -6.63
C TYR A 358 47.83 -9.96 -5.25
N LEU A 359 46.55 -9.76 -4.92
CA LEU A 359 45.97 -10.24 -3.66
C LEU A 359 45.80 -11.76 -3.71
N THR A 360 46.63 -12.45 -2.94
CA THR A 360 46.61 -13.90 -2.67
C THR A 360 46.07 -14.19 -1.26
N SER A 361 45.89 -15.46 -0.91
CA SER A 361 45.48 -15.88 0.44
C SER A 361 46.71 -16.19 1.31
N SER A 362 46.76 -15.70 2.55
CA SER A 362 47.81 -16.12 3.50
C SER A 362 47.70 -17.63 3.83
N PRO A 363 48.76 -18.43 3.69
CA PRO A 363 48.73 -19.87 4.00
C PRO A 363 48.60 -20.19 5.50
N HIS A 364 48.58 -19.18 6.39
CA HIS A 364 48.66 -19.39 7.86
C HIS A 364 47.30 -19.41 8.57
N ALA A 365 46.19 -19.35 7.82
CA ALA A 365 44.83 -19.25 8.37
C ALA A 365 44.02 -20.55 8.24
N TRP A 366 44.65 -21.71 8.41
CA TRP A 366 43.93 -22.99 8.42
C TRP A 366 43.07 -23.05 9.68
N ASN A 367 41.73 -23.19 9.50
CA ASN A 367 40.71 -23.39 10.54
C ASN A 367 39.95 -22.17 11.09
N LEU A 368 39.92 -21.03 10.38
CA LEU A 368 38.95 -19.96 10.71
C LEU A 368 37.58 -20.28 10.10
N TYR A 369 36.85 -21.19 10.73
CA TYR A 369 35.48 -21.52 10.34
C TYR A 369 34.55 -20.33 10.60
N PRO A 370 33.49 -20.15 9.78
CA PRO A 370 32.48 -19.14 10.07
C PRO A 370 31.81 -19.46 11.41
N SER A 371 31.63 -18.41 12.23
CA SER A 371 30.80 -18.49 13.44
C SER A 371 29.34 -18.76 13.07
N ASP A 372 28.53 -19.21 14.03
CA ASP A 372 27.11 -19.52 13.77
C ASP A 372 26.31 -18.28 13.34
N GLU A 373 26.69 -17.09 13.83
CA GLU A 373 26.13 -15.81 13.36
C GLU A 373 26.48 -15.56 11.87
N GLN A 374 27.74 -15.77 11.48
CA GLN A 374 28.19 -15.59 10.10
C GLN A 374 27.58 -16.61 9.13
N LYS A 375 27.26 -17.83 9.61
CA LYS A 375 26.56 -18.85 8.82
C LYS A 375 25.12 -18.44 8.47
N GLN A 376 24.49 -17.60 9.29
CA GLN A 376 23.11 -17.11 9.08
C GLN A 376 23.04 -15.89 8.14
N GLN A 377 24.18 -15.23 7.89
CA GLN A 377 24.27 -14.04 7.03
C GLN A 377 24.27 -14.41 5.55
N LYS A 378 23.85 -13.46 4.70
CA LYS A 378 23.96 -13.54 3.24
C LYS A 378 25.21 -12.80 2.78
N TRP A 379 25.90 -13.39 1.81
CA TRP A 379 27.16 -12.86 1.29
C TRP A 379 27.09 -12.77 -0.22
N LYS A 380 27.61 -11.71 -0.82
CA LYS A 380 27.67 -11.55 -2.28
C LYS A 380 29.07 -11.79 -2.75
N VAL A 381 29.23 -12.66 -3.75
CA VAL A 381 30.50 -12.91 -4.42
C VAL A 381 30.84 -11.72 -5.30
N ILE A 382 31.88 -10.97 -4.95
CA ILE A 382 32.29 -9.76 -5.67
C ILE A 382 33.60 -9.95 -6.45
N GLY A 383 34.26 -11.10 -6.29
CA GLY A 383 35.44 -11.45 -7.05
C GLY A 383 35.90 -12.87 -6.77
N ARG A 384 36.84 -13.37 -7.58
CA ARG A 384 37.52 -14.64 -7.36
C ARG A 384 39.01 -14.51 -7.67
N THR A 385 39.84 -15.21 -6.90
CA THR A 385 41.29 -15.30 -7.12
C THR A 385 41.74 -16.76 -7.05
N ARG A 386 42.89 -17.07 -7.65
CA ARG A 386 43.46 -18.42 -7.66
C ARG A 386 44.62 -18.48 -6.67
N GLY A 387 44.54 -19.39 -5.72
CA GLY A 387 45.63 -19.60 -4.76
C GLY A 387 46.75 -20.44 -5.37
N TYR A 388 47.96 -20.28 -4.86
CA TYR A 388 49.13 -21.03 -5.33
C TYR A 388 49.01 -22.55 -5.08
N TYR A 389 48.39 -22.96 -3.97
CA TYR A 389 48.25 -24.37 -3.57
C TYR A 389 46.82 -24.93 -3.68
N ILE A 390 45.78 -24.09 -3.84
CA ILE A 390 44.36 -24.51 -3.83
C ILE A 390 43.61 -23.79 -4.97
N PRO A 391 42.76 -24.50 -5.74
CA PRO A 391 42.31 -24.04 -7.05
C PRO A 391 41.35 -22.84 -7.11
N ALA A 392 40.66 -22.43 -6.04
CA ALA A 392 39.79 -21.24 -6.09
C ALA A 392 39.49 -20.62 -4.70
N TRP A 393 39.55 -19.28 -4.63
CA TRP A 393 39.14 -18.45 -3.49
C TRP A 393 38.21 -17.32 -3.95
N TYR A 394 37.33 -16.88 -3.07
CA TYR A 394 36.27 -15.93 -3.40
C TYR A 394 36.34 -14.71 -2.49
N TRP A 395 36.23 -13.53 -3.10
CA TRP A 395 36.01 -12.27 -2.40
C TRP A 395 34.53 -12.09 -2.23
N ILE A 396 34.11 -11.94 -0.98
CA ILE A 396 32.71 -11.82 -0.63
C ILE A 396 32.49 -10.59 0.25
N GLN A 397 31.37 -9.92 0.01
CA GLN A 397 30.90 -8.78 0.79
C GLN A 397 29.61 -9.18 1.49
N GLU A 398 29.46 -8.82 2.76
CA GLU A 398 28.20 -9.03 3.47
C GLU A 398 27.08 -8.29 2.73
N VAL A 399 25.99 -9.00 2.42
CA VAL A 399 24.79 -8.38 1.86
C VAL A 399 23.99 -7.83 3.01
N ILE A 400 24.04 -6.52 3.18
CA ILE A 400 23.18 -5.82 4.13
C ILE A 400 21.79 -5.74 3.49
N ASP A 401 20.86 -6.59 3.92
CA ASP A 401 19.45 -6.40 3.59
C ASP A 401 18.98 -5.08 4.26
N PRO A 402 18.22 -4.20 3.59
CA PRO A 402 17.58 -3.06 4.25
C PRO A 402 16.79 -3.46 5.51
N LYS A 403 16.35 -4.73 5.60
CA LYS A 403 15.69 -5.30 6.78
C LYS A 403 16.64 -5.63 7.94
N ASP A 404 17.94 -5.80 7.67
CA ASP A 404 18.98 -6.05 8.68
C ASP A 404 19.48 -4.76 9.33
N VAL A 405 19.18 -3.61 8.73
CA VAL A 405 19.27 -2.29 9.40
C VAL A 405 17.94 -2.00 10.10
N ILE A 406 17.75 -2.63 11.26
CA ILE A 406 16.61 -2.30 12.12
C ILE A 406 16.92 -0.98 12.83
N PHE A 407 16.30 0.10 12.36
CA PHE A 407 16.18 1.32 13.15
C PHE A 407 15.33 1.00 14.39
N LYS A 408 15.92 1.03 15.58
CA LYS A 408 15.15 1.16 16.82
C LYS A 408 14.72 2.61 16.98
N THR A 409 13.71 3.02 16.22
CA THR A 409 12.86 4.15 16.61
C THR A 409 11.95 3.66 17.74
N VAL A 410 12.18 4.11 18.97
CA VAL A 410 11.34 3.83 20.18
C VAL A 410 10.97 2.34 20.36
N GLY A 411 11.80 1.42 19.88
CA GLY A 411 11.50 -0.01 19.70
C GLY A 411 12.54 -0.94 20.36
N SER A 412 13.00 -0.60 21.56
CA SER A 412 13.93 -1.42 22.34
C SER A 412 13.25 -2.26 23.43
N SER A 413 12.14 -2.93 23.12
CA SER A 413 11.47 -3.89 24.03
C SER A 413 11.67 -5.33 23.49
N THR A 414 12.06 -6.26 24.36
CA THR A 414 12.26 -7.68 23.99
C THR A 414 10.92 -8.39 23.74
N LEU A 415 10.91 -9.62 23.18
CA LEU A 415 9.67 -10.37 22.92
C LEU A 415 8.84 -10.61 24.21
N ALA A 416 9.48 -10.64 25.37
CA ALA A 416 8.81 -10.70 26.68
C ALA A 416 8.15 -9.37 27.05
N ASP A 417 8.80 -8.24 26.75
CA ASP A 417 8.25 -6.90 26.95
C ASP A 417 7.11 -6.61 25.96
N ASN A 418 7.24 -7.06 24.70
CA ASN A 418 6.18 -6.99 23.70
C ASN A 418 4.97 -7.87 24.06
N LEU A 419 5.17 -8.98 24.79
CA LEU A 419 4.05 -9.81 25.27
C LEU A 419 3.33 -9.17 26.46
N ILE A 420 4.05 -8.46 27.33
CA ILE A 420 3.48 -7.65 28.42
C ILE A 420 2.75 -6.43 27.85
N ASP A 421 3.31 -5.78 26.84
CA ASP A 421 2.69 -4.66 26.15
C ASP A 421 1.50 -5.09 25.28
N LEU A 422 1.53 -6.26 24.65
CA LEU A 422 0.38 -6.85 23.97
C LEU A 422 -0.73 -7.27 24.94
N LYS A 423 -0.40 -7.84 26.11
CA LYS A 423 -1.41 -8.09 27.16
C LYS A 423 -1.96 -6.80 27.75
N THR A 424 -1.13 -5.78 27.93
CA THR A 424 -1.55 -4.46 28.41
C THR A 424 -2.40 -3.74 27.37
N MET A 425 -2.05 -3.82 26.09
CA MET A 425 -2.85 -3.31 24.97
C MET A 425 -4.15 -4.09 24.84
N GLN A 426 -4.13 -5.42 24.95
CA GLN A 426 -5.35 -6.24 24.95
C GLN A 426 -6.27 -5.87 26.13
N ASN A 427 -5.71 -5.63 27.32
CA ASN A 427 -6.50 -5.17 28.47
C ASN A 427 -7.07 -3.76 28.25
N LYS A 428 -6.30 -2.85 27.62
CA LYS A 428 -6.78 -1.51 27.23
C LYS A 428 -7.85 -1.59 26.14
N ILE A 429 -7.70 -2.48 25.15
CA ILE A 429 -8.70 -2.76 24.11
C ILE A 429 -9.98 -3.31 24.74
N ASN A 430 -9.87 -4.31 25.62
CA ASN A 430 -11.04 -4.84 26.35
C ASN A 430 -11.70 -3.76 27.22
N THR A 431 -10.93 -2.82 27.78
CA THR A 431 -11.46 -1.67 28.52
C THR A 431 -12.17 -0.68 27.59
N ILE A 432 -11.63 -0.45 26.39
CA ILE A 432 -12.25 0.39 25.35
C ILE A 432 -13.56 -0.25 24.87
N ASP A 433 -13.59 -1.56 24.64
CA ASP A 433 -14.80 -2.30 24.24
C ASP A 433 -15.88 -2.23 25.33
N ALA A 434 -15.48 -2.36 26.61
CA ALA A 434 -16.38 -2.18 27.74
C ALA A 434 -16.91 -0.74 27.85
N LEU A 435 -16.05 0.26 27.61
CA LEU A 435 -16.44 1.66 27.58
C LEU A 435 -17.37 1.97 26.39
N GLN A 436 -17.13 1.41 25.20
CA GLN A 436 -18.02 1.55 24.04
C GLN A 436 -19.37 0.89 24.28
N THR A 437 -19.40 -0.26 24.95
CA THR A 437 -20.65 -0.90 25.37
C THR A 437 -21.42 -0.01 26.35
N LYS A 438 -20.73 0.60 27.31
CA LYS A 438 -21.33 1.53 28.28
C LYS A 438 -21.80 2.84 27.64
N ILE A 439 -21.07 3.37 26.66
CA ILE A 439 -21.49 4.53 25.87
C ILE A 439 -22.77 4.18 25.09
N SER A 440 -22.83 3.01 24.45
CA SER A 440 -24.02 2.57 23.71
C SER A 440 -25.24 2.42 24.63
N GLN A 441 -25.04 1.92 25.85
CA GLN A 441 -26.09 1.87 26.88
C GLN A 441 -26.55 3.27 27.29
N LEU A 442 -25.62 4.18 27.60
CA LEU A 442 -25.92 5.56 27.97
C LEU A 442 -26.62 6.33 26.83
N GLU A 443 -26.27 6.08 25.57
CA GLU A 443 -26.96 6.64 24.41
C GLU A 443 -28.39 6.13 24.28
N THR A 444 -28.61 4.86 24.60
CA THR A 444 -29.96 4.25 24.65
C THR A 444 -30.79 4.88 25.77
N GLU A 445 -30.23 5.01 26.98
CA GLU A 445 -30.87 5.66 28.13
C GLU A 445 -31.18 7.13 27.83
N LEU A 446 -30.23 7.88 27.26
CA LEU A 446 -30.42 9.28 26.87
C LEU A 446 -31.55 9.44 25.84
N THR A 447 -31.67 8.49 24.91
CA THR A 447 -32.75 8.49 23.92
C THR A 447 -34.11 8.22 24.57
N ALA A 448 -34.16 7.28 25.51
CA ALA A 448 -35.37 7.01 26.31
C ALA A 448 -35.77 8.24 27.14
N ASP A 449 -34.81 8.89 27.79
CA ASP A 449 -35.06 10.10 28.59
C ASP A 449 -35.52 11.28 27.73
N LYS A 450 -34.91 11.51 26.55
CA LYS A 450 -35.39 12.52 25.59
C LYS A 450 -36.84 12.27 25.17
N THR A 451 -37.20 11.00 24.95
CA THR A 451 -38.57 10.62 24.62
C THR A 451 -39.52 10.93 25.77
N LYS A 452 -39.12 10.61 27.00
CA LYS A 452 -39.90 10.89 28.22
C LYS A 452 -40.07 12.38 28.47
N ILE A 453 -39.02 13.18 28.27
CA ILE A 453 -39.07 14.64 28.35
C ILE A 453 -40.08 15.19 27.33
N SER A 454 -40.01 14.72 26.08
CA SER A 454 -40.97 15.14 25.04
C SER A 454 -42.41 14.81 25.40
N GLN A 455 -42.65 13.65 26.03
CA GLN A 455 -43.98 13.28 26.54
C GLN A 455 -44.44 14.21 27.67
N LEU A 456 -43.56 14.55 28.61
CA LEU A 456 -43.85 15.47 29.71
C LEU A 456 -44.12 16.90 29.21
N GLU A 457 -43.37 17.39 28.23
CA GLU A 457 -43.61 18.70 27.61
C GLU A 457 -44.98 18.77 26.93
N ASN A 458 -45.37 17.69 26.23
CA ASN A 458 -46.70 17.58 25.64
C ASN A 458 -47.81 17.56 26.72
N ALA A 459 -47.59 16.85 27.82
CA ALA A 459 -48.51 16.83 28.95
C ALA A 459 -48.64 18.22 29.61
N ASP A 460 -47.54 18.94 29.82
CA ASP A 460 -47.54 20.31 30.35
C ASP A 460 -48.30 21.27 29.43
N LYS A 461 -48.09 21.17 28.11
CA LYS A 461 -48.83 21.97 27.13
C LYS A 461 -50.34 21.71 27.20
N SER A 462 -50.73 20.44 27.36
CA SER A 462 -52.13 20.06 27.55
C SER A 462 -52.70 20.63 28.85
N ASN A 463 -51.95 20.53 29.96
CA ASN A 463 -52.34 21.08 31.25
C ASN A 463 -52.49 22.61 31.22
N ARG A 464 -51.57 23.34 30.57
CA ARG A 464 -51.70 24.80 30.39
C ARG A 464 -52.94 25.16 29.58
N THR A 465 -53.26 24.37 28.56
CA THR A 465 -54.47 24.56 27.75
C THR A 465 -55.73 24.33 28.60
N PHE A 466 -55.74 23.28 29.41
CA PHE A 466 -56.82 22.98 30.34
C PHE A 466 -56.99 24.09 31.40
N ALA A 467 -55.90 24.52 32.03
CA ALA A 467 -55.89 25.62 32.98
C ALA A 467 -56.42 26.92 32.37
N SER A 468 -56.05 27.23 31.13
CA SER A 468 -56.54 28.41 30.40
C SER A 468 -58.06 28.34 30.17
N LYS A 469 -58.59 27.16 29.81
CA LYS A 469 -60.04 26.95 29.67
C LYS A 469 -60.77 27.10 31.01
N LEU A 470 -60.23 26.54 32.08
CA LEU A 470 -60.77 26.70 33.44
C LEU A 470 -60.80 28.16 33.87
N LEU A 471 -59.73 28.91 33.60
CA LEU A 471 -59.65 30.33 33.93
C LEU A 471 -60.72 31.14 33.16
N ALA A 472 -60.97 30.81 31.89
CA ALA A 472 -62.03 31.43 31.11
C ALA A 472 -63.41 31.16 31.72
N ILE A 473 -63.71 29.90 32.06
CA ILE A 473 -64.97 29.53 32.73
C ILE A 473 -65.15 30.29 34.05
N VAL A 474 -64.10 30.36 34.88
CA VAL A 474 -64.14 31.06 36.17
C VAL A 474 -64.33 32.57 35.98
N LYS A 475 -63.79 33.15 34.91
CA LYS A 475 -63.94 34.58 34.58
C LYS A 475 -65.37 34.93 34.14
N ASP A 476 -66.05 34.01 33.45
CA ASP A 476 -67.39 34.23 32.91
C ASP A 476 -68.50 33.93 33.96
N LEU A 477 -68.21 33.08 34.96
CA LEU A 477 -69.13 32.70 36.04
C LEU A 477 -69.85 33.88 36.73
N PRO A 478 -69.18 35.00 37.10
CA PRO A 478 -69.85 36.13 37.75
C PRO A 478 -70.87 36.85 36.86
N GLN A 479 -70.63 36.89 35.55
CA GLN A 479 -71.59 37.45 34.57
C GLN A 479 -72.81 36.53 34.45
N ASP A 480 -72.59 35.22 34.33
CA ASP A 480 -73.66 34.22 34.25
C ASP A 480 -74.51 34.21 35.54
N LEU A 481 -73.88 34.31 36.71
CA LEU A 481 -74.57 34.45 38.00
C LEU A 481 -75.42 35.71 38.05
N LYS A 482 -74.89 36.87 37.63
CA LYS A 482 -75.69 38.11 37.54
C LYS A 482 -76.87 37.98 36.58
N ALA A 483 -76.67 37.35 35.43
CA ALA A 483 -77.74 37.13 34.45
C ALA A 483 -78.84 36.20 35.02
N MET A 484 -78.46 35.16 35.78
CA MET A 484 -79.40 34.30 36.49
C MET A 484 -80.16 35.04 37.60
N GLU A 485 -79.47 35.82 38.45
CA GLU A 485 -80.09 36.65 39.48
C GLU A 485 -81.12 37.63 38.88
N GLN A 486 -80.80 38.23 37.73
CA GLN A 486 -81.70 39.13 37.03
C GLN A 486 -82.93 38.40 36.48
N ARG A 487 -82.76 37.22 35.87
CA ARG A 487 -83.88 36.38 35.43
C ARG A 487 -84.78 35.93 36.58
N ILE A 488 -84.20 35.60 37.75
CA ILE A 488 -84.98 35.24 38.94
C ILE A 488 -85.85 36.42 39.36
N LYS A 489 -85.27 37.63 39.45
CA LYS A 489 -86.04 38.85 39.75
C LYS A 489 -87.17 39.12 38.75
N GLU A 490 -86.93 38.89 37.46
CA GLU A 490 -87.96 39.03 36.42
C GLU A 490 -89.09 37.99 36.56
N LEU A 491 -88.78 36.76 36.95
CA LEU A 491 -89.77 35.71 37.18
C LEU A 491 -90.58 35.96 38.46
N GLU A 492 -89.93 36.39 39.54
CA GLU A 492 -90.59 36.79 40.79
C GLU A 492 -91.58 37.93 40.52
N ALA A 493 -91.18 38.94 39.73
CA ALA A 493 -92.02 40.05 39.34
C ALA A 493 -93.20 39.67 38.41
N ARG A 494 -93.17 38.49 37.78
CA ARG A 494 -94.29 37.96 36.98
C ARG A 494 -95.22 37.03 37.78
N SER A 495 -94.77 36.56 38.94
CA SER A 495 -95.54 35.69 39.84
C SER A 495 -96.30 36.44 40.94
N ALA A 496 -95.93 37.71 41.17
CA ALA A 496 -96.69 38.70 41.93
C ALA A 496 -97.64 39.44 40.99
#